data_AF-A0A8X8X1I3-F1
#
_entry.id   AF-A0A8X8X1I3-F1
#
_cell.length_a   1.000
_cell.length_b   1.000
_cell.length_c   1.000
_cell.angle_alpha   90.00
_cell.angle_beta   90.00
_cell.angle_gamma   90.00
#
_symmetry.space_group_name_H-M   'P 1'
#
loop_
_entity.id
_entity.type
_entity.pdbx_description
1 polymer ?
#
loop_
_entity_poly.entity_id
_entity_poly.type
_entity_poly.pdbx_seq_one_letter_code
_entity_poly.pdbx_strand_id
1 'polypeptide(L)'
;MSRERARFVSLAPAEEVCFSLQVTCGAELAVCFVEHLVKGNIPYGDDTLALAEALGAAKNTWSTEFGGQRNGSPEIHDMLSDYLYTESPELDMSRVTYHFVRGRNPKKFASTLVNFMGKCYPGEDDLAVARAVLMHLAQGNLRDAIVLMDEIKKQVQSQGVNLPRSDLMQFTNFLLETLQRDALPLFSMLLDRYRQSINRERLFNELLDEIAEKFYGVRRRNSMPGGMFGKIFKMMAGK
;
A
#
# COMPACT_ATOMS: atom_id res chain seq x y z
N MET A 1 -19.06 6.22 -44.81
CA MET A 1 -17.73 5.99 -45.41
C MET A 1 -17.23 7.34 -45.89
N SER A 2 -16.16 7.97 -45.41
CA SER A 2 -14.96 7.46 -44.75
C SER A 2 -14.31 8.55 -43.88
N ARG A 3 -13.95 8.13 -42.66
CA ARG A 3 -12.72 8.39 -41.89
C ARG A 3 -12.20 9.84 -41.78
N GLU A 4 -12.53 10.46 -40.65
CA GLU A 4 -11.73 11.50 -39.99
C GLU A 4 -10.31 10.99 -39.69
N ARG A 5 -9.31 11.77 -40.09
CA ARG A 5 -7.91 11.60 -39.70
C ARG A 5 -7.76 12.01 -38.23
N ALA A 6 -7.51 11.04 -37.36
CA ALA A 6 -6.99 11.29 -36.02
C ALA A 6 -5.67 12.07 -36.14
N ARG A 7 -5.58 13.21 -35.45
CA ARG A 7 -4.33 13.95 -35.27
C ARG A 7 -3.41 13.09 -34.42
N PHE A 8 -2.36 12.54 -35.04
CA PHE A 8 -1.19 12.06 -34.33
C PHE A 8 -0.59 13.27 -33.59
N VAL A 9 -0.78 13.32 -32.27
CA VAL A 9 0.09 14.12 -31.41
C VAL A 9 1.46 13.45 -31.51
N SER A 10 2.42 14.17 -32.07
CA SER A 10 3.82 13.77 -32.16
C SER A 10 4.37 13.51 -30.77
N LEU A 11 4.33 12.26 -30.32
CA LEU A 11 5.19 11.79 -29.23
C LEU A 11 6.63 11.85 -29.73
N ALA A 12 7.48 12.58 -29.00
CA ALA A 12 8.91 12.50 -29.19
C ALA A 12 9.34 11.01 -29.16
N PRO A 13 10.24 10.58 -30.05
CA PRO A 13 10.68 9.19 -30.08
C PRO A 13 11.25 8.82 -28.70
N ALA A 14 10.97 7.61 -28.24
CA ALA A 14 11.42 7.09 -26.93
C ALA A 14 12.94 7.27 -26.70
N GLU A 15 13.72 7.42 -27.77
CA GLU A 15 15.14 7.74 -27.75
C GLU A 15 15.47 9.12 -27.15
N GLU A 16 14.65 10.16 -27.35
CA GLU A 16 14.93 11.52 -26.85
C GLU A 16 14.72 11.65 -25.33
N VAL A 17 13.73 10.95 -24.78
CA VAL A 17 13.48 10.97 -23.32
C VAL A 17 14.58 10.18 -22.60
N CYS A 18 15.01 9.05 -23.18
CA CYS A 18 16.07 8.20 -22.65
C CYS A 18 17.46 8.88 -22.68
N PHE A 19 17.69 9.85 -23.58
CA PHE A 19 18.97 10.56 -23.69
C PHE A 19 19.15 11.69 -22.67
N SER A 20 18.06 12.21 -22.11
CA SER A 20 18.07 13.35 -21.18
C SER A 20 18.30 12.96 -19.70
N LEU A 21 18.11 11.68 -19.39
CA LEU A 21 18.44 11.06 -18.11
C LEU A 21 19.54 10.04 -18.39
N GLN A 22 20.75 10.22 -17.86
CA GLN A 22 21.76 9.16 -17.91
C GLN A 22 21.19 7.92 -17.23
N VAL A 23 20.66 6.96 -18.00
CA VAL A 23 20.19 5.68 -17.47
C VAL A 23 21.41 4.86 -17.06
N THR A 24 21.78 4.97 -15.80
CA THR A 24 22.93 4.31 -15.17
C THR A 24 22.54 2.99 -14.51
N CYS A 25 21.24 2.74 -14.28
CA CYS A 25 20.78 1.50 -13.66
C CYS A 25 19.35 1.11 -14.05
N GLY A 26 19.02 -0.19 -13.92
CA GLY A 26 17.67 -0.71 -14.19
C GLY A 26 16.56 -0.10 -13.32
N ALA A 27 16.92 0.56 -12.22
CA ALA A 27 16.00 1.32 -11.39
C ALA A 27 15.45 2.58 -12.06
N GLU A 28 16.27 3.28 -12.84
CA GLU A 28 15.86 4.46 -13.62
C GLU A 28 14.99 4.04 -14.80
N LEU A 29 15.30 2.90 -15.42
CA LEU A 29 14.47 2.31 -16.47
C LEU A 29 13.07 1.93 -15.94
N ALA A 30 12.97 1.35 -14.75
CA ALA A 30 11.67 1.02 -14.14
C ALA A 30 10.84 2.27 -13.80
N VAL A 31 11.49 3.34 -13.31
CA VAL A 31 10.83 4.63 -13.07
C VAL A 31 10.38 5.26 -14.39
N CYS A 32 11.25 5.33 -15.39
CA CYS A 32 10.90 5.83 -16.72
C CYS A 32 9.76 5.01 -17.34
N PHE A 33 9.75 3.69 -17.15
CA PHE A 33 8.70 2.82 -17.66
C PHE A 33 7.35 3.11 -17.00
N VAL A 34 7.29 3.18 -15.66
CA VAL A 34 6.06 3.54 -14.94
C VAL A 34 5.61 4.96 -15.31
N GLU A 35 6.54 5.92 -15.39
CA GLU A 35 6.23 7.25 -15.89
C GLU A 35 5.67 7.23 -17.31
N HIS A 36 6.16 6.35 -18.18
CA HIS A 36 5.65 6.20 -19.54
C HIS A 36 4.27 5.55 -19.59
N LEU A 37 3.99 4.59 -18.70
CA LEU A 37 2.63 4.04 -18.54
C LEU A 37 1.65 5.15 -18.15
N VAL A 38 2.03 5.97 -17.17
CA VAL A 38 1.22 7.09 -16.66
C VAL A 38 1.07 8.21 -17.70
N LYS A 39 2.19 8.71 -18.27
CA LYS A 39 2.19 9.82 -19.25
C LYS A 39 1.66 9.41 -20.62
N GLY A 40 1.86 8.15 -21.00
CA GLY A 40 1.39 7.58 -22.26
C GLY A 40 -0.09 7.21 -22.26
N ASN A 41 -0.79 7.35 -21.13
CA ASN A 41 -2.19 6.97 -20.96
C ASN A 41 -2.44 5.53 -21.44
N ILE A 42 -1.50 4.62 -21.14
CA ILE A 42 -1.57 3.24 -21.58
C ILE A 42 -2.65 2.56 -20.72
N PRO A 43 -3.68 1.98 -21.35
CA PRO A 43 -4.80 1.39 -20.62
C PRO A 43 -4.31 0.24 -19.73
N TYR A 44 -4.93 0.13 -18.55
CA TYR A 44 -4.69 -0.95 -17.61
C TYR A 44 -4.84 -2.31 -18.30
N GLY A 45 -3.82 -3.15 -18.16
CA GLY A 45 -3.87 -4.56 -18.50
C GLY A 45 -2.99 -5.35 -17.53
N ASP A 46 -3.40 -6.56 -17.16
CA ASP A 46 -2.69 -7.38 -16.16
C ASP A 46 -1.22 -7.58 -16.54
N ASP A 47 -0.90 -7.67 -17.82
CA ASP A 47 0.47 -7.75 -18.34
C ASP A 47 1.30 -6.48 -18.07
N THR A 48 0.70 -5.29 -18.16
CA THR A 48 1.40 -4.01 -17.92
C THR A 48 1.71 -3.81 -16.44
N LEU A 49 0.79 -4.23 -15.58
CA LEU A 49 0.98 -4.18 -14.13
C LEU A 49 1.96 -5.26 -13.69
N ALA A 50 1.83 -6.49 -14.19
CA ALA A 50 2.80 -7.56 -13.94
C ALA A 50 4.20 -7.16 -14.40
N LEU A 51 4.32 -6.45 -15.52
CA LEU A 51 5.60 -5.91 -15.98
C LEU A 51 6.11 -4.79 -15.08
N ALA A 52 5.27 -3.85 -14.65
CA ALA A 52 5.67 -2.80 -13.72
C ALA A 52 6.07 -3.35 -12.33
N GLU A 53 5.33 -4.33 -11.82
CA GLU A 53 5.62 -5.06 -10.60
C GLU A 53 6.88 -5.93 -10.74
N ALA A 54 7.08 -6.60 -11.88
CA ALA A 54 8.28 -7.38 -12.15
C ALA A 54 9.52 -6.50 -12.29
N LEU A 55 9.41 -5.33 -12.92
CA LEU A 55 10.48 -4.32 -12.97
C LEU A 55 10.77 -3.75 -11.58
N GLY A 56 9.72 -3.52 -10.78
CA GLY A 56 9.84 -3.16 -9.37
C GLY A 56 10.53 -4.25 -8.54
N ALA A 57 10.16 -5.52 -8.74
CA ALA A 57 10.76 -6.68 -8.07
C ALA A 57 12.21 -6.88 -8.48
N ALA A 58 12.54 -6.74 -9.77
CA ALA A 58 13.91 -6.77 -10.28
C ALA A 58 14.76 -5.65 -9.66
N LYS A 59 14.18 -4.44 -9.48
CA LYS A 59 14.83 -3.37 -8.72
C LYS A 59 15.02 -3.73 -7.25
N ASN A 60 14.07 -4.40 -6.61
CA ASN A 60 14.19 -4.82 -5.21
C ASN A 60 15.30 -5.86 -5.02
N THR A 61 15.39 -6.83 -5.93
CA THR A 61 16.46 -7.83 -5.97
C THR A 61 17.81 -7.16 -6.21
N TRP A 62 17.92 -6.27 -7.21
CA TRP A 62 19.13 -5.49 -7.46
C TRP A 62 19.52 -4.62 -6.25
N SER A 63 18.55 -3.95 -5.64
CA SER A 63 18.77 -3.15 -4.44
C SER A 63 19.25 -4.03 -3.28
N THR A 64 18.69 -5.23 -3.09
CA THR A 64 19.19 -6.13 -2.03
C THR A 64 20.60 -6.66 -2.30
N GLU A 65 20.95 -6.91 -3.56
CA GLU A 65 22.28 -7.39 -3.98
C GLU A 65 23.36 -6.29 -3.91
N PHE A 66 22.98 -5.03 -4.11
CA PHE A 66 23.90 -3.89 -4.13
C PHE A 66 23.72 -2.88 -2.97
N GLY A 67 23.06 -3.29 -1.87
CA GLY A 67 22.97 -2.51 -0.62
C GLY A 67 21.90 -1.41 -0.56
N GLY A 68 20.96 -1.39 -1.50
CA GLY A 68 19.71 -0.63 -1.47
C GLY A 68 18.63 -1.23 -0.56
N GLN A 69 17.49 -0.54 -0.45
CA GLN A 69 16.43 -0.88 0.50
C GLN A 69 15.72 -2.21 0.15
N ARG A 70 15.52 -3.06 1.18
CA ARG A 70 14.87 -4.38 1.06
C ARG A 70 13.43 -4.34 0.55
N ASN A 71 12.73 -3.23 0.74
CA ASN A 71 11.31 -3.06 0.39
C ASN A 71 11.09 -2.30 -0.92
N GLY A 72 12.15 -2.04 -1.68
CA GLY A 72 12.07 -1.22 -2.88
C GLY A 72 12.13 0.27 -2.62
N SER A 73 12.12 1.02 -3.72
CA SER A 73 12.24 2.48 -3.70
C SER A 73 10.86 3.10 -3.46
N PRO A 74 10.72 3.95 -2.43
CA PRO A 74 9.43 4.56 -2.10
C PRO A 74 8.81 5.38 -3.23
N GLU A 75 9.63 5.96 -4.11
CA GLU A 75 9.19 6.70 -5.30
C GLU A 75 8.32 5.85 -6.22
N ILE A 76 8.72 4.60 -6.47
CA ILE A 76 7.96 3.68 -7.32
C ILE A 76 6.66 3.30 -6.62
N HIS A 77 6.71 3.08 -5.31
CA HIS A 77 5.53 2.79 -4.54
C HIS A 77 4.52 3.95 -4.57
N ASP A 78 4.97 5.20 -4.48
CA ASP A 78 4.10 6.37 -4.61
C ASP A 78 3.46 6.48 -6.02
N MET A 79 4.18 6.11 -7.08
CA MET A 79 3.64 6.10 -8.45
C MET A 79 2.66 4.95 -8.68
N LEU A 80 3.02 3.73 -8.27
CA LEU A 80 2.18 2.55 -8.44
C LEU A 80 0.89 2.66 -7.63
N SER A 81 0.95 3.20 -6.41
CA SER A 81 -0.26 3.37 -5.60
C SER A 81 -1.24 4.36 -6.22
N ASP A 82 -0.74 5.41 -6.88
CA ASP A 82 -1.56 6.37 -7.61
C ASP A 82 -2.18 5.73 -8.85
N TYR A 83 -1.36 5.08 -9.68
CA TYR A 83 -1.81 4.42 -10.89
C TYR A 83 -2.89 3.35 -10.61
N LEU A 84 -2.67 2.51 -9.59
CA LEU A 84 -3.64 1.49 -9.19
C LEU A 84 -4.96 2.09 -8.71
N TYR A 85 -4.93 3.26 -8.09
CA TYR A 85 -6.14 3.91 -7.58
C TYR A 85 -6.92 4.63 -8.68
N THR A 86 -6.24 5.24 -9.66
CA THR A 86 -6.90 6.05 -10.70
C THR A 86 -7.27 5.27 -11.95
N GLU A 87 -6.42 4.33 -12.38
CA GLU A 87 -6.54 3.68 -13.69
C GLU A 87 -7.10 2.24 -13.62
N SER A 88 -7.19 1.64 -12.43
CA SER A 88 -7.64 0.25 -12.32
C SER A 88 -9.15 0.11 -12.57
N PRO A 89 -9.59 -0.78 -13.46
CA PRO A 89 -11.01 -1.01 -13.75
C PRO A 89 -11.74 -1.66 -12.56
N GLU A 90 -11.04 -2.46 -11.77
CA GLU A 90 -11.53 -3.09 -10.54
C GLU A 90 -10.65 -2.65 -9.37
N LEU A 91 -11.15 -1.68 -8.60
CA LEU A 91 -10.37 -1.09 -7.51
C LEU A 91 -10.13 -2.08 -6.37
N ASP A 92 -8.92 -2.62 -6.29
CA ASP A 92 -8.43 -3.37 -5.13
C ASP A 92 -7.67 -2.45 -4.16
N MET A 93 -8.39 -1.96 -3.15
CA MET A 93 -7.79 -1.11 -2.12
C MET A 93 -6.70 -1.80 -1.31
N SER A 94 -6.65 -3.12 -1.24
CA SER A 94 -5.58 -3.85 -0.54
C SER A 94 -4.26 -3.70 -1.26
N ARG A 95 -4.26 -3.78 -2.61
CA ARG A 95 -3.06 -3.55 -3.43
C ARG A 95 -2.64 -2.08 -3.42
N VAL A 96 -3.59 -1.16 -3.53
CA VAL A 96 -3.32 0.28 -3.41
C VAL A 96 -2.64 0.59 -2.06
N THR A 97 -3.21 0.08 -0.96
CA THR A 97 -2.67 0.20 0.40
C THR A 97 -1.27 -0.38 0.50
N TYR A 98 -1.01 -1.54 -0.11
CA TYR A 98 0.30 -2.18 -0.10
C TYR A 98 1.42 -1.26 -0.62
N HIS A 99 1.15 -0.55 -1.72
CA HIS A 99 2.13 0.39 -2.27
C HIS A 99 2.22 1.66 -1.42
N PHE A 100 1.10 2.26 -1.02
CA PHE A 100 1.13 3.48 -0.19
C PHE A 100 1.90 3.32 1.12
N VAL A 101 1.77 2.17 1.80
CA VAL A 101 2.47 1.89 3.07
C VAL A 101 4.00 1.91 2.89
N ARG A 102 4.50 1.67 1.68
CA ARG A 102 5.93 1.71 1.31
C ARG A 102 6.34 3.01 0.61
N GLY A 103 5.38 3.89 0.36
CA GLY A 103 5.60 5.22 -0.20
C GLY A 103 6.14 6.21 0.82
N ARG A 104 6.31 7.48 0.41
CA ARG A 104 6.74 8.58 1.30
C ARG A 104 5.68 9.68 1.44
N ASN A 105 4.48 9.47 0.91
CA ASN A 105 3.45 10.50 0.88
C ASN A 105 2.20 10.16 1.74
N PRO A 106 2.27 10.34 3.08
CA PRO A 106 1.14 10.04 3.96
C PRO A 106 -0.09 10.92 3.70
N LYS A 107 0.11 12.16 3.22
CA LYS A 107 -0.99 13.07 2.88
C LYS A 107 -1.81 12.58 1.69
N LYS A 108 -1.13 12.13 0.64
CA LYS A 108 -1.79 11.54 -0.53
C LYS A 108 -2.48 10.24 -0.14
N PHE A 109 -1.83 9.40 0.67
CA PHE A 109 -2.44 8.16 1.15
C PHE A 109 -3.72 8.42 1.95
N ALA A 110 -3.69 9.34 2.91
CA ALA A 110 -4.87 9.74 3.67
C ALA A 110 -5.97 10.28 2.74
N SER A 111 -5.62 11.11 1.76
CA SER A 111 -6.59 11.63 0.77
C SER A 111 -7.22 10.52 -0.04
N THR A 112 -6.44 9.54 -0.50
CA THR A 112 -6.95 8.36 -1.21
C THR A 112 -7.93 7.56 -0.33
N LEU A 113 -7.59 7.33 0.94
CA LEU A 113 -8.49 6.63 1.87
C LEU A 113 -9.79 7.41 2.11
N VAL A 114 -9.73 8.71 2.38
CA VAL A 114 -10.93 9.54 2.60
C VAL A 114 -11.81 9.56 1.34
N ASN A 115 -11.21 9.69 0.16
CA ASN A 115 -11.92 9.62 -1.11
C ASN A 115 -12.60 8.26 -1.33
N PHE A 116 -11.92 7.17 -0.96
CA PHE A 116 -12.49 5.82 -1.02
C PHE A 116 -13.65 5.64 -0.05
N MET A 117 -13.51 6.11 1.19
CA MET A 117 -14.57 6.04 2.22
C MET A 117 -15.88 6.72 1.76
N GLY A 118 -15.78 7.80 0.97
CA GLY A 118 -16.95 8.48 0.42
C GLY A 118 -17.66 7.75 -0.72
N LYS A 119 -17.07 6.66 -1.24
CA LYS A 119 -17.56 5.95 -2.44
C LYS A 119 -17.78 4.45 -2.21
N CYS A 120 -17.19 3.87 -1.18
CA CYS A 120 -17.26 2.44 -0.92
C CYS A 120 -18.60 2.03 -0.30
N TYR A 121 -18.86 0.72 -0.28
CA TYR A 121 -20.00 0.17 0.45
C TYR A 121 -19.83 0.34 1.96
N PRO A 122 -20.91 0.52 2.73
CA PRO A 122 -20.84 0.59 4.19
C PRO A 122 -20.15 -0.64 4.78
N GLY A 123 -19.15 -0.43 5.64
CA GLY A 123 -18.36 -1.51 6.23
C GLY A 123 -17.09 -1.88 5.43
N GLU A 124 -16.86 -1.32 4.25
CA GLU A 124 -15.55 -1.44 3.57
C GLU A 124 -14.59 -0.31 3.99
N ASP A 125 -15.16 0.81 4.45
CA ASP A 125 -14.45 2.01 4.90
C ASP A 125 -13.58 1.73 6.14
N ASP A 126 -14.14 1.05 7.15
CA ASP A 126 -13.40 0.70 8.35
C ASP A 126 -12.32 -0.37 8.11
N LEU A 127 -12.59 -1.33 7.21
CA LEU A 127 -11.61 -2.32 6.77
C LEU A 127 -10.43 -1.66 6.08
N ALA A 128 -10.67 -0.71 5.16
CA ALA A 128 -9.60 -0.01 4.45
C ALA A 128 -8.68 0.78 5.40
N VAL A 129 -9.25 1.50 6.36
CA VAL A 129 -8.46 2.26 7.34
C VAL A 129 -7.71 1.33 8.29
N ALA A 130 -8.35 0.28 8.81
CA ALA A 130 -7.71 -0.69 9.67
C ALA A 130 -6.55 -1.41 8.96
N ARG A 131 -6.75 -1.82 7.69
CA ARG A 131 -5.71 -2.44 6.87
C ARG A 131 -4.50 -1.53 6.72
N ALA A 132 -4.71 -0.26 6.38
CA ALA A 132 -3.63 0.70 6.22
C ALA A 132 -2.79 0.85 7.49
N VAL A 133 -3.45 0.98 8.65
CA VAL A 133 -2.78 1.09 9.94
C VAL A 133 -2.03 -0.20 10.29
N LEU A 134 -2.70 -1.34 10.21
CA LEU A 134 -2.11 -2.65 10.55
C LEU A 134 -0.93 -2.99 9.64
N MET A 135 -0.95 -2.61 8.37
CA MET A 135 0.17 -2.83 7.46
C MET A 135 1.40 -1.97 7.82
N HIS A 136 1.24 -0.72 8.25
CA HIS A 136 2.36 0.08 8.79
C HIS A 136 2.90 -0.55 10.07
N LEU A 137 2.02 -0.97 10.98
CA LEU A 137 2.42 -1.60 12.24
C LEU A 137 3.14 -2.93 11.99
N ALA A 138 2.69 -3.76 11.05
CA ALA A 138 3.36 -5.00 10.67
C ALA A 138 4.74 -4.75 10.02
N GLN A 139 5.05 -3.53 9.59
CA GLN A 139 6.42 -3.15 9.20
C GLN A 139 7.29 -2.73 10.39
N GLY A 140 6.71 -2.53 11.58
CA GLY A 140 7.36 -1.94 12.75
C GLY A 140 7.32 -0.41 12.75
N ASN A 141 6.58 0.19 11.81
CA ASN A 141 6.55 1.63 11.59
C ASN A 141 5.38 2.27 12.36
N LEU A 142 5.46 2.28 13.70
CA LEU A 142 4.44 2.90 14.55
C LEU A 142 4.25 4.39 14.25
N ARG A 143 5.36 5.10 13.99
CA ARG A 143 5.34 6.54 13.68
C ARG A 143 4.46 6.85 12.48
N ASP A 144 4.64 6.13 11.38
CA ASP A 144 3.90 6.39 10.14
C ASP A 144 2.44 5.98 10.28
N ALA A 145 2.14 4.92 11.04
CA ALA A 145 0.78 4.52 11.35
C ALA A 145 0.00 5.62 12.10
N ILE A 146 0.64 6.27 13.09
CA ILE A 146 0.07 7.39 13.84
C ILE A 146 -0.13 8.60 12.92
N VAL A 147 0.91 8.97 12.17
CA VAL A 147 0.86 10.11 11.22
C VAL A 147 -0.28 9.93 10.21
N LEU A 148 -0.45 8.71 9.67
CA LEU A 148 -1.54 8.39 8.74
C LEU A 148 -2.91 8.58 9.40
N MET A 149 -3.11 8.04 10.60
CA MET A 149 -4.37 8.16 11.32
C MET A 149 -4.73 9.63 11.63
N ASP A 150 -3.75 10.43 12.03
CA ASP A 150 -3.93 11.86 12.30
C ASP A 150 -4.27 12.65 11.03
N GLU A 151 -3.60 12.34 9.92
CA GLU A 151 -3.88 12.98 8.64
C GLU A 151 -5.26 12.60 8.09
N ILE A 152 -5.69 11.34 8.24
CA ILE A 152 -7.07 10.92 7.92
C ILE A 152 -8.08 11.73 8.76
N LYS A 153 -7.89 11.78 10.09
CA LYS A 153 -8.77 12.54 11.00
C LYS A 153 -8.90 14.00 10.59
N LYS A 154 -7.77 14.63 10.24
CA LYS A 154 -7.72 16.01 9.76
C LYS A 154 -8.47 16.20 8.44
N GLN A 155 -8.26 15.31 7.47
CA GLN A 155 -8.90 15.44 6.16
C GLN A 155 -10.40 15.18 6.20
N VAL A 156 -10.85 14.18 6.96
CA VAL A 156 -12.26 13.91 7.25
C VAL A 156 -12.96 15.16 7.80
N GLN A 157 -12.36 15.83 8.79
CA GLN A 157 -12.90 17.08 9.34
C GLN A 157 -13.01 18.18 8.28
N SER A 158 -11.98 18.33 7.42
CA SER A 158 -11.97 19.36 6.38
C SER A 158 -12.97 19.12 5.25
N GLN A 159 -13.27 17.85 4.93
CA GLN A 159 -14.09 17.46 3.79
C GLN A 159 -15.55 17.16 4.18
N GLY A 160 -15.90 17.20 5.47
CA GLY A 160 -17.24 16.88 5.95
C GLY A 160 -17.62 15.39 5.83
N VAL A 161 -16.64 14.52 5.58
CA VAL A 161 -16.81 13.07 5.64
C VAL A 161 -16.85 12.67 7.12
N ASN A 162 -17.56 11.59 7.46
CA ASN A 162 -17.52 11.05 8.82
C ASN A 162 -16.56 9.86 8.88
N LEU A 163 -15.74 9.80 9.93
CA LEU A 163 -14.99 8.57 10.23
C LEU A 163 -15.95 7.42 10.55
N PRO A 164 -15.62 6.18 10.19
CA PRO A 164 -16.44 5.03 10.52
C PRO A 164 -16.54 4.89 12.03
N ARG A 165 -17.75 4.69 12.53
CA ARG A 165 -18.01 4.44 13.96
C ARG A 165 -18.26 2.96 14.16
N SER A 166 -17.20 2.17 14.16
CA SER A 166 -17.26 0.72 14.32
C SER A 166 -16.34 0.23 15.44
N ASP A 167 -16.58 -1.01 15.90
CA ASP A 167 -15.71 -1.68 16.86
C ASP A 167 -14.30 -1.89 16.30
N LEU A 168 -14.16 -2.09 14.98
CA LEU A 168 -12.86 -2.20 14.32
C LEU A 168 -12.08 -0.87 14.34
N MET A 169 -12.76 0.26 14.15
CA MET A 169 -12.12 1.57 14.28
C MET A 169 -11.71 1.87 15.73
N GLN A 170 -12.54 1.49 16.71
CA GLN A 170 -12.17 1.60 18.12
C GLN A 170 -10.95 0.74 18.45
N PHE A 171 -10.96 -0.53 18.00
CA PHE A 171 -9.80 -1.43 18.11
C PHE A 171 -8.54 -0.79 17.54
N THR A 172 -8.62 -0.25 16.32
CA THR A 172 -7.46 0.34 15.62
C THR A 172 -6.88 1.53 16.40
N ASN A 173 -7.73 2.41 16.95
CA ASN A 173 -7.27 3.53 17.79
C ASN A 173 -6.63 3.04 19.10
N PHE A 174 -7.27 2.11 19.80
CA PHE A 174 -6.71 1.55 21.05
C PHE A 174 -5.43 0.76 20.82
N LEU A 175 -5.28 0.10 19.66
CA LEU A 175 -4.06 -0.58 19.29
C LEU A 175 -2.90 0.40 19.13
N LEU A 176 -3.09 1.51 18.40
CA LEU A 176 -2.09 2.57 18.26
C LEU A 176 -1.67 3.15 19.61
N GLU A 177 -2.63 3.35 20.51
CA GLU A 177 -2.38 3.81 21.87
C GLU A 177 -1.65 2.78 22.75
N THR A 178 -1.91 1.49 22.54
CA THR A 178 -1.31 0.40 23.30
C THR A 178 0.15 0.19 22.91
N LEU A 179 0.45 0.28 21.61
CA LEU A 179 1.81 0.15 21.09
C LEU A 179 2.72 1.32 21.51
N GLN A 180 2.16 2.48 21.85
CA GLN A 180 2.93 3.59 22.45
C GLN A 180 3.39 3.33 23.88
N ARG A 181 2.73 2.42 24.60
CA ARG A 181 2.96 2.15 26.03
C ARG A 181 3.69 0.83 26.30
N ASP A 182 4.07 0.12 25.24
CA ASP A 182 4.73 -1.20 25.29
C ASP A 182 4.08 -2.18 26.27
N ALA A 183 2.76 -2.36 26.16
CA ALA A 183 1.96 -3.16 27.09
C ALA A 183 1.38 -4.44 26.47
N LEU A 184 2.16 -5.53 26.44
CA LEU A 184 1.74 -6.83 25.91
C LEU A 184 0.43 -7.39 26.54
N PRO A 185 0.19 -7.30 27.87
CA PRO A 185 -1.07 -7.77 28.44
C PRO A 185 -2.29 -7.00 27.91
N LEU A 186 -2.14 -5.69 27.69
CA LEU A 186 -3.21 -4.85 27.13
C LEU A 186 -3.44 -5.18 25.65
N PHE A 187 -2.37 -5.41 24.89
CA PHE A 187 -2.48 -5.86 23.50
C PHE A 187 -3.27 -7.17 23.40
N SER A 188 -2.95 -8.16 24.24
CA SER A 188 -3.64 -9.46 24.26
C SER A 188 -5.13 -9.29 24.59
N MET A 189 -5.46 -8.47 25.58
CA MET A 189 -6.85 -8.16 25.95
C MET A 189 -7.62 -7.50 24.80
N LEU A 190 -6.99 -6.59 24.03
CA LEU A 190 -7.62 -5.97 22.87
C LEU A 190 -7.93 -6.99 21.77
N LEU A 191 -7.00 -7.91 21.49
CA LEU A 191 -7.23 -8.96 20.49
C LEU A 191 -8.43 -9.84 20.85
N ASP A 192 -8.54 -10.25 22.12
CA ASP A 192 -9.65 -11.07 22.60
C ASP A 192 -10.98 -10.32 22.55
N ARG A 193 -10.99 -9.06 22.99
CA ARG A 193 -12.20 -8.22 23.04
C ARG A 193 -12.77 -7.93 21.66
N TYR A 194 -11.91 -7.64 20.68
CA TYR A 194 -12.32 -7.23 19.33
C TYR A 194 -12.24 -8.35 18.30
N ARG A 195 -12.13 -9.60 18.75
CA ARG A 195 -11.94 -10.79 17.91
C ARG A 195 -12.96 -10.90 16.76
N GLN A 196 -14.23 -10.59 17.02
CA GLN A 196 -15.28 -10.65 16.00
C GLN A 196 -15.05 -9.62 14.88
N SER A 197 -14.66 -8.39 15.24
CA SER A 197 -14.37 -7.32 14.30
C SER A 197 -13.10 -7.59 13.50
N ILE A 198 -12.07 -8.14 14.14
CA ILE A 198 -10.79 -8.53 13.51
C ILE A 198 -11.01 -9.65 12.48
N ASN A 199 -11.85 -10.64 12.80
CA ASN A 199 -12.08 -11.80 11.93
C ASN A 199 -12.90 -11.50 10.66
N ARG A 200 -13.39 -10.27 10.49
CA ARG A 200 -14.02 -9.84 9.24
C ARG A 200 -13.06 -9.93 8.06
N GLU A 201 -11.76 -9.72 8.31
CA GLU A 201 -10.72 -9.84 7.30
C GLU A 201 -9.61 -10.78 7.77
N ARG A 202 -9.38 -11.85 7.02
CA ARG A 202 -8.39 -12.88 7.36
C ARG A 202 -6.98 -12.29 7.53
N LEU A 203 -6.60 -11.34 6.67
CA LEU A 203 -5.29 -10.69 6.66
C LEU A 203 -4.95 -10.04 8.00
N PHE A 204 -5.94 -9.54 8.76
CA PHE A 204 -5.69 -8.84 10.01
C PHE A 204 -5.05 -9.74 11.06
N ASN A 205 -5.47 -10.99 11.17
CA ASN A 205 -4.87 -11.93 12.12
C ASN A 205 -3.38 -12.16 11.82
N GLU A 206 -3.01 -12.23 10.54
CA GLU A 206 -1.64 -12.42 10.10
C GLU A 206 -0.80 -11.16 10.34
N LEU A 207 -1.36 -9.97 10.08
CA LEU A 207 -0.70 -8.70 10.40
C LEU A 207 -0.51 -8.54 11.92
N LEU A 208 -1.48 -8.93 12.73
CA LEU A 208 -1.41 -8.83 14.19
C LEU A 208 -0.36 -9.78 14.78
N ASP A 209 -0.08 -10.91 14.14
CA ASP A 209 1.04 -11.78 14.52
C ASP A 209 2.38 -11.10 14.26
N GLU A 210 2.55 -10.51 13.07
CA GLU A 210 3.76 -9.76 12.71
C GLU A 210 3.95 -8.56 13.66
N ILE A 211 2.87 -7.88 14.04
CA ILE A 211 2.89 -6.81 15.05
C ILE A 211 3.34 -7.35 16.40
N ALA A 212 2.79 -8.49 16.85
CA ALA A 212 3.18 -9.09 18.12
C ALA A 212 4.66 -9.52 18.14
N GLU A 213 5.17 -10.06 17.03
CA GLU A 213 6.59 -10.38 16.91
C GLU A 213 7.46 -9.11 16.91
N LYS A 214 7.08 -8.08 16.16
CA LYS A 214 7.90 -6.86 16.01
C LYS A 214 7.95 -5.99 17.25
N PHE A 215 6.83 -5.82 17.95
CA PHE A 215 6.76 -4.93 19.11
C PHE A 215 7.03 -5.65 20.43
N TYR A 216 6.70 -6.94 20.53
CA TYR A 216 6.80 -7.68 21.81
C TYR A 216 7.70 -8.92 21.74
N GLY A 217 8.28 -9.25 20.59
CA GLY A 217 9.13 -10.44 20.42
C GLY A 217 8.37 -11.77 20.53
N VAL A 218 7.03 -11.74 20.49
CA VAL A 218 6.20 -12.94 20.63
C VAL A 218 6.17 -13.68 19.30
N ARG A 219 6.95 -14.76 19.20
CA ARG A 219 6.91 -15.66 18.02
C ARG A 219 5.79 -16.67 18.15
N ARG A 220 4.99 -16.85 17.10
CA ARG A 220 4.01 -17.96 17.05
C ARG A 220 4.73 -19.31 17.10
N ARG A 221 4.17 -20.24 17.88
CA ARG A 221 4.66 -21.63 18.04
C ARG A 221 4.66 -22.46 16.74
N ASN A 222 4.00 -21.98 15.67
CA ASN A 222 3.89 -22.65 14.37
C ASN A 222 4.37 -21.78 13.18
N SER A 223 5.14 -20.71 13.39
CA SER A 223 5.74 -19.98 12.27
C SER A 223 6.86 -20.84 11.66
N MET A 224 6.53 -21.51 10.56
CA MET A 224 7.52 -22.15 9.69
C MET A 224 8.63 -21.14 9.35
N PRO A 225 9.92 -21.53 9.33
CA PRO A 225 11.02 -20.62 9.06
C PRO A 225 10.89 -20.05 7.63
N GLY A 226 10.55 -18.77 7.52
CA GLY A 226 10.32 -18.07 6.25
C GLY A 226 8.97 -17.35 6.23
N GLY A 227 8.97 -16.10 6.73
CA GLY A 227 7.81 -15.24 7.00
C GLY A 227 6.67 -15.36 5.97
N MET A 228 5.50 -15.77 6.47
CA MET A 228 4.30 -16.00 5.67
C MET A 228 3.76 -14.72 5.03
N PHE A 229 4.13 -13.54 5.53
CA PHE A 229 3.91 -12.26 4.85
C PHE A 229 4.45 -12.26 3.42
N GLY A 230 5.65 -12.83 3.18
CA GLY A 230 6.22 -12.94 1.83
C GLY A 230 5.45 -13.90 0.92
N LYS A 231 4.81 -14.94 1.47
CA LYS A 231 4.03 -15.93 0.70
C LYS A 231 2.63 -15.45 0.36
N ILE A 232 1.99 -14.73 1.28
CA ILE A 232 0.67 -14.10 1.04
C ILE A 232 0.84 -12.88 0.15
N PHE A 233 1.94 -12.13 0.33
CA PHE A 233 2.33 -11.13 -0.64
C PHE A 233 2.58 -11.74 -2.02
N LYS A 234 3.25 -12.90 -2.13
CA LYS A 234 3.39 -13.62 -3.41
C LYS A 234 2.06 -14.12 -4.00
N MET A 235 1.02 -14.30 -3.18
CA MET A 235 -0.34 -14.66 -3.63
C MET A 235 -1.20 -13.43 -3.97
N MET A 236 -0.98 -12.28 -3.32
CA MET A 236 -1.60 -10.99 -3.69
C MET A 236 -0.87 -10.33 -4.87
N ALA A 237 0.40 -10.66 -5.07
CA ALA A 237 1.26 -10.25 -6.18
C ALA A 237 1.35 -11.33 -7.27
N GLY A 238 0.33 -12.18 -7.44
CA GLY A 238 0.38 -13.17 -8.52
C GLY A 238 -0.92 -13.92 -8.82
N LYS A 239 -1.53 -13.61 -9.96
CA LYS A 239 -1.56 -14.49 -11.16
C LYS A 239 -2.04 -13.74 -12.38
#